data_AF-A0A542ZAI6-F1
#
_entry.id   AF-A0A542ZAI6-F1
#
_cell.length_a   1.000
_cell.length_b   1.000
_cell.length_c   1.000
_cell.angle_alpha   90.00
_cell.angle_beta   90.00
_cell.angle_gamma   90.00
#
_symmetry.space_group_name_H-M   'P 1'
#
loop_
_entity.id
_entity.type
_entity.pdbx_description
1 polymer ?
#
loop_
_entity_poly.entity_id
_entity_poly.type
_entity_poly.pdbx_seq_one_letter_code
_entity_poly.pdbx_strand_id
1 'polypeptide(L)'
;MAVSMNGWKVDPLITRITAAGKAAWVRRGDVARLIRWLGIAYALEVEPLLSFNGWRSAALNASTGTPVQNSNHRSATAIDINGGKYPYEYTHRPSWKDPVPAAIKAKIRKVLVRVPEIGWGADFASPYRDPMHYEIRNGVSAAKIKARLDVLGVGWWHVHQATTGNAKACLYKTRETGKANITRRRGIGRNLYIVYVTPDRVWAMTKKGDWIKTSKLTKGKK
;
A
#
# COMPACT_ATOMS: atom_id res chain seq x y z
N MET A 1 1.41 28.25 3.91
CA MET A 1 1.01 26.92 4.46
C MET A 1 2.24 26.05 4.56
N ALA A 2 2.46 25.39 5.71
CA ALA A 2 3.61 24.52 5.89
C ALA A 2 3.54 23.27 4.98
N VAL A 3 4.69 22.84 4.48
CA VAL A 3 4.85 21.66 3.61
C VAL A 3 5.81 20.66 4.27
N SER A 4 5.59 19.37 4.03
CA SER A 4 6.48 18.30 4.47
C SER A 4 7.74 18.21 3.59
N MET A 5 8.69 17.38 3.98
CA MET A 5 9.96 17.16 3.25
C MET A 5 9.78 16.77 1.78
N ASN A 6 8.70 16.07 1.43
CA ASN A 6 8.39 15.70 0.04
C ASN A 6 7.52 16.71 -0.73
N GLY A 7 7.31 17.92 -0.17
CA GLY A 7 6.61 19.02 -0.84
C GLY A 7 5.08 19.01 -0.72
N TRP A 8 4.49 18.07 0.02
CA TRP A 8 3.04 18.01 0.22
C TRP A 8 2.61 18.88 1.41
N LYS A 9 1.42 19.49 1.34
CA LYS A 9 0.85 20.22 2.48
C LYS A 9 0.70 19.31 3.69
N VAL A 10 1.14 19.80 4.86
CA VAL A 10 0.91 19.11 6.14
C VAL A 10 -0.56 19.22 6.57
N ASP A 11 -0.97 18.30 7.44
CA ASP A 11 -2.30 18.22 8.05
C ASP A 11 -3.47 18.24 7.03
N PRO A 12 -3.45 17.36 6.01
CA PRO A 12 -4.51 17.32 5.01
C PRO A 12 -5.76 16.58 5.50
N LEU A 13 -6.79 16.57 4.66
CA LEU A 13 -7.87 15.58 4.80
C LEU A 13 -7.32 14.16 4.72
N ILE A 14 -7.54 13.40 5.79
CA ILE A 14 -7.14 12.00 5.91
C ILE A 14 -8.31 11.04 5.68
N THR A 15 -7.97 9.78 5.47
CA THR A 15 -8.90 8.64 5.39
C THR A 15 -8.24 7.41 5.98
N ARG A 16 -9.05 6.53 6.58
CA ARG A 16 -8.61 5.22 7.03
C ARG A 16 -8.51 4.27 5.85
N ILE A 17 -7.41 3.54 5.75
CA ILE A 17 -7.22 2.42 4.82
C ILE A 17 -6.93 1.14 5.60
N THR A 18 -7.17 0.00 4.96
CA THR A 18 -6.86 -1.32 5.51
C THR A 18 -6.08 -2.19 4.52
N ALA A 19 -5.10 -2.92 5.03
CA ALA A 19 -4.31 -3.91 4.32
C ALA A 19 -4.02 -5.09 5.27
N ALA A 20 -4.31 -6.32 4.83
CA ALA A 20 -4.10 -7.54 5.62
C ALA A 20 -4.60 -7.46 7.09
N GLY A 21 -5.78 -6.86 7.30
CA GLY A 21 -6.38 -6.71 8.64
C GLY A 21 -5.81 -5.58 9.50
N LYS A 22 -4.74 -4.90 9.08
CA LYS A 22 -4.19 -3.72 9.76
C LYS A 22 -4.70 -2.45 9.12
N ALA A 23 -4.72 -1.35 9.87
CA ALA A 23 -5.28 -0.08 9.43
C ALA A 23 -4.32 1.08 9.67
N ALA A 24 -4.33 2.04 8.74
CA ALA A 24 -3.57 3.28 8.84
C ALA A 24 -4.44 4.47 8.40
N TRP A 25 -4.10 5.65 8.90
CA TRP A 25 -4.64 6.92 8.42
C TRP A 25 -3.67 7.53 7.40
N VAL A 26 -4.18 7.92 6.24
CA VAL A 26 -3.34 8.46 5.15
C VAL A 26 -4.08 9.57 4.42
N ARG A 27 -3.36 10.34 3.60
CA ARG A 27 -3.91 11.41 2.78
C ARG A 27 -5.00 10.84 1.89
N ARG A 28 -6.18 11.47 1.92
CA ARG A 28 -7.32 11.09 1.10
C ARG A 28 -7.00 11.18 -0.40
N GLY A 29 -7.69 10.40 -1.21
CA GLY A 29 -7.56 10.41 -2.67
C GLY A 29 -6.63 9.31 -3.19
N ASP A 30 -5.86 9.62 -4.23
CA ASP A 30 -5.02 8.62 -4.91
C ASP A 30 -3.82 8.17 -4.06
N VAL A 31 -3.33 9.01 -3.15
CA VAL A 31 -2.31 8.61 -2.16
C VAL A 31 -2.82 7.45 -1.30
N ALA A 32 -4.05 7.54 -0.77
CA ALA A 32 -4.65 6.45 0.00
C ALA A 32 -4.73 5.13 -0.78
N ARG A 33 -5.02 5.21 -2.09
CA ARG A 33 -5.10 4.03 -2.96
C ARG A 33 -3.73 3.41 -3.19
N LEU A 34 -2.71 4.23 -3.44
CA LEU A 34 -1.34 3.76 -3.68
C LEU A 34 -0.71 3.17 -2.41
N ILE A 35 -0.84 3.83 -1.26
CA ILE A 35 -0.34 3.29 0.01
C ILE A 35 -1.08 2.00 0.39
N ARG A 36 -2.39 1.93 0.14
CA ARG A 36 -3.13 0.68 0.34
C ARG A 36 -2.64 -0.44 -0.57
N TRP A 37 -2.37 -0.15 -1.84
CA TRP A 37 -1.79 -1.10 -2.77
C TRP A 37 -0.43 -1.61 -2.25
N LEU A 38 0.44 -0.71 -1.76
CA LEU A 38 1.74 -1.08 -1.19
C LEU A 38 1.55 -2.03 0.01
N GLY A 39 0.68 -1.70 0.96
CA GLY A 39 0.45 -2.55 2.13
C GLY A 39 -0.08 -3.94 1.76
N ILE A 40 -0.93 -4.04 0.75
CA ILE A 40 -1.40 -5.33 0.22
C ILE A 40 -0.26 -6.11 -0.44
N ALA A 41 0.50 -5.46 -1.33
CA ALA A 41 1.64 -6.07 -2.02
C ALA A 41 2.69 -6.57 -1.02
N TYR A 42 2.98 -5.77 0.01
CA TYR A 42 3.89 -6.13 1.08
C TYR A 42 3.44 -7.41 1.80
N ALA A 43 2.18 -7.44 2.25
CA ALA A 43 1.62 -8.58 2.97
C ALA A 43 1.59 -9.88 2.17
N LEU A 44 1.42 -9.78 0.84
CA LEU A 44 1.33 -10.94 -0.05
C LEU A 44 2.68 -11.44 -0.56
N GLU A 45 3.65 -10.54 -0.73
CA GLU A 45 4.87 -10.84 -1.49
C GLU A 45 6.16 -10.71 -0.67
N VAL A 46 6.14 -9.93 0.41
CA VAL A 46 7.32 -9.69 1.25
C VAL A 46 7.25 -10.59 2.47
N GLU A 47 6.30 -10.32 3.36
CA GLU A 47 6.09 -11.00 4.64
C GLU A 47 4.77 -10.52 5.30
N PRO A 48 4.31 -11.16 6.39
CA PRO A 48 3.13 -10.72 7.13
C PRO A 48 3.23 -9.28 7.64
N LEU A 49 2.09 -8.58 7.56
CA LEU A 49 1.95 -7.20 8.04
C LEU A 49 1.59 -7.19 9.54
N LEU A 50 2.55 -6.91 10.40
CA LEU A 50 2.41 -6.86 11.86
C LEU A 50 1.89 -5.50 12.33
N SER A 51 2.42 -4.41 11.77
CA SER A 51 1.99 -3.03 12.03
C SER A 51 1.93 -2.19 10.75
N PHE A 52 1.10 -1.15 10.77
CA PHE A 52 0.81 -0.29 9.62
C PHE A 52 0.45 1.11 10.09
N ASN A 53 1.44 1.98 10.26
CA ASN A 53 1.28 3.27 10.94
C ASN A 53 1.42 4.42 9.95
N GLY A 54 0.40 5.27 9.83
CA GLY A 54 0.37 6.36 8.85
C GLY A 54 0.51 7.74 9.49
N TRP A 55 -0.41 8.65 9.14
CA TRP A 55 -0.44 10.03 9.58
C TRP A 55 -0.20 10.21 11.08
N ARG A 56 0.55 11.26 11.41
CA ARG A 56 0.79 11.71 12.78
C ARG A 56 0.34 13.17 12.89
N SER A 57 -0.28 13.52 14.02
CA SER A 57 -0.51 14.93 14.37
C SER A 57 0.81 15.64 14.70
N ALA A 58 0.77 16.97 14.86
CA ALA A 58 1.93 17.72 15.32
C ALA A 58 2.46 17.21 16.67
N ALA A 59 1.55 17.04 17.64
CA ALA A 59 1.89 16.53 18.97
C ALA A 59 2.47 15.11 18.93
N LEU A 60 1.85 14.20 18.15
CA LEU A 60 2.37 12.84 17.99
C LEU A 60 3.72 12.83 17.28
N ASN A 61 3.93 13.69 16.29
CA ASN A 61 5.23 13.80 15.63
C ASN A 61 6.31 14.25 16.62
N ALA A 62 6.04 15.29 17.40
CA ALA A 62 6.96 15.77 18.44
C ALA A 62 7.27 14.69 19.48
N SER A 63 6.28 13.89 19.90
CA SER A 63 6.48 12.84 20.90
C SER A 63 7.27 11.63 20.38
N THR A 64 7.51 11.51 19.07
CA THR A 64 8.35 10.41 18.53
C THR A 64 9.84 10.62 18.71
N GLY A 65 10.28 11.78 19.24
CA GLY A 65 11.69 12.11 19.41
C GLY A 65 12.42 12.38 18.08
N THR A 66 11.69 12.46 16.97
CA THR A 66 12.27 12.87 15.68
C THR A 66 12.65 14.36 15.73
N PRO A 67 13.85 14.75 15.25
CA PRO A 67 14.19 16.16 15.10
C PRO A 67 13.42 16.83 13.94
N VAL A 68 12.72 16.04 13.11
CA VAL A 68 12.08 16.51 11.88
C VAL A 68 10.61 16.91 12.12
N GLN A 69 10.38 18.22 12.27
CA GLN A 69 9.04 18.77 12.51
C GLN A 69 8.12 18.69 11.27
N ASN A 70 8.68 18.72 10.07
CA ASN A 70 7.98 18.65 8.78
C ASN A 70 7.98 17.23 8.17
N SER A 71 7.92 16.20 9.01
CA SER A 71 7.90 14.79 8.59
C SER A 71 6.83 14.50 7.52
N ASN A 72 7.10 13.56 6.61
CA ASN A 72 6.13 13.11 5.60
C ASN A 72 4.93 12.35 6.19
N HIS A 73 4.99 11.97 7.47
CA HIS A 73 3.80 11.53 8.22
C HIS A 73 2.81 12.68 8.45
N ARG A 74 3.27 13.93 8.61
CA ARG A 74 2.40 15.10 8.83
C ARG A 74 1.55 15.42 7.59
N SER A 75 2.07 15.17 6.39
CA SER A 75 1.34 15.31 5.13
C SER A 75 0.54 14.07 4.74
N ALA A 76 0.54 13.05 5.61
CA ALA A 76 -0.15 11.77 5.45
C ALA A 76 0.22 11.02 4.16
N THR A 77 1.44 11.26 3.65
CA THR A 77 2.01 10.62 2.45
C THR A 77 3.06 9.57 2.77
N ALA A 78 3.27 9.26 4.05
CA ALA A 78 4.17 8.22 4.51
C ALA A 78 3.43 7.15 5.30
N ILE A 79 4.05 5.98 5.37
CA ILE A 79 3.59 4.81 6.09
C ILE A 79 4.79 4.06 6.67
N ASP A 80 4.69 3.64 7.92
CA ASP A 80 5.64 2.71 8.52
C ASP A 80 5.03 1.31 8.55
N ILE A 81 5.78 0.34 8.04
CA ILE A 81 5.38 -1.07 8.00
C ILE A 81 6.31 -1.84 8.94
N ASN A 82 5.72 -2.64 9.84
CA ASN A 82 6.46 -3.50 10.76
C ASN A 82 7.49 -2.75 11.64
N GLY A 83 7.18 -1.53 12.08
CA GLY A 83 8.13 -0.64 12.77
C GLY A 83 8.84 -1.21 14.00
N GLY A 84 8.17 -2.04 14.81
CA GLY A 84 8.81 -2.72 15.94
C GLY A 84 9.85 -3.77 15.54
N LYS A 85 9.78 -4.29 14.31
CA LYS A 85 10.72 -5.27 13.75
C LYS A 85 11.89 -4.60 13.04
N TYR A 86 11.67 -3.43 12.43
CA TYR A 86 12.65 -2.71 11.62
C TYR A 86 12.87 -1.29 12.12
N PRO A 87 13.58 -1.14 13.25
CA PRO A 87 13.76 0.15 13.89
C PRO A 87 14.56 1.16 13.04
N TYR A 88 14.23 2.43 13.25
CA TYR A 88 14.95 3.59 12.72
C TYR A 88 16.36 3.71 13.32
N GLU A 89 17.36 3.95 12.47
CA GLU A 89 18.78 4.05 12.87
C GLU A 89 19.04 5.13 13.92
N TYR A 90 18.42 6.31 13.77
CA TYR A 90 18.68 7.44 14.66
C TYR A 90 18.38 7.11 16.14
N THR A 91 17.35 6.30 16.40
CA THR A 91 16.89 6.00 17.76
C THR A 91 17.61 4.83 18.41
N HIS A 92 18.55 4.17 17.71
CA HIS A 92 19.23 2.95 18.15
C HIS A 92 20.75 3.06 18.07
N ARG A 93 21.30 4.27 18.19
CA ARG A 93 22.76 4.49 18.19
C ARG A 93 23.36 4.23 19.57
N PRO A 94 24.65 3.84 19.64
CA PRO A 94 25.58 3.55 18.53
C PRO A 94 25.48 2.10 18.02
N SER A 95 24.64 1.26 18.64
CA SER A 95 24.55 -0.19 18.41
C SER A 95 23.73 -0.60 17.18
N TRP A 96 23.43 0.35 16.28
CA TRP A 96 22.58 0.06 15.14
C TRP A 96 23.25 -0.94 14.20
N LYS A 97 22.50 -1.98 13.87
CA LYS A 97 22.79 -2.92 12.81
C LYS A 97 21.55 -3.01 11.94
N ASP A 98 21.74 -3.08 10.62
CA ASP A 98 20.63 -3.21 9.69
C ASP A 98 19.78 -4.44 10.04
N PRO A 99 18.52 -4.24 10.46
CA PRO A 99 17.68 -5.31 10.98
C PRO A 99 17.00 -6.11 9.87
N VAL A 100 17.09 -5.68 8.61
CA VAL A 100 16.33 -6.30 7.51
C VAL A 100 17.16 -7.40 6.84
N PRO A 101 16.71 -8.67 6.85
CA PRO A 101 17.40 -9.74 6.14
C PRO A 101 17.48 -9.47 4.64
N ALA A 102 18.60 -9.85 4.00
CA ALA A 102 18.82 -9.61 2.57
C ALA A 102 17.69 -10.16 1.67
N ALA A 103 17.14 -11.32 2.00
CA ALA A 103 16.01 -11.91 1.29
C ALA A 103 14.72 -11.06 1.39
N ILE A 104 14.48 -10.42 2.53
CA ILE A 104 13.36 -9.50 2.71
C ILE A 104 13.59 -8.22 1.90
N LYS A 105 14.81 -7.66 1.94
CA LYS A 105 15.18 -6.51 1.09
C LYS A 105 14.91 -6.79 -0.38
N ALA A 106 15.33 -7.95 -0.89
CA ALA A 106 15.13 -8.32 -2.28
C ALA A 106 13.64 -8.36 -2.66
N LYS A 107 12.77 -8.89 -1.79
CA LYS A 107 11.31 -8.87 -1.99
C LYS A 107 10.74 -7.44 -1.97
N ILE A 108 11.17 -6.61 -1.02
CA ILE A 108 10.79 -5.18 -0.96
C ILE A 108 11.17 -4.49 -2.27
N ARG A 109 12.40 -4.68 -2.76
CA ARG A 109 12.85 -4.10 -4.05
C ARG A 109 11.98 -4.53 -5.21
N LYS A 110 11.63 -5.82 -5.31
CA LYS A 110 10.72 -6.33 -6.36
C LYS A 110 9.35 -5.65 -6.32
N VAL A 111 8.83 -5.33 -5.12
CA VAL A 111 7.59 -4.54 -4.98
C VAL A 111 7.81 -3.10 -5.44
N LEU A 112 8.86 -2.43 -4.95
CA LEU A 112 9.12 -1.01 -5.21
C LEU A 112 9.41 -0.69 -6.68
N VAL A 113 9.97 -1.62 -7.46
CA VAL A 113 10.13 -1.46 -8.92
C VAL A 113 8.80 -1.17 -9.62
N ARG A 114 7.67 -1.68 -9.10
CA ARG A 114 6.34 -1.42 -9.66
C ARG A 114 5.76 -0.08 -9.26
N VAL A 115 6.29 0.55 -8.22
CA VAL A 115 5.83 1.84 -7.65
C VAL A 115 7.00 2.79 -7.42
N PRO A 116 7.69 3.25 -8.48
CA PRO A 116 8.82 4.16 -8.37
C PRO A 116 8.46 5.50 -7.71
N GLU A 117 7.18 5.83 -7.60
CA GLU A 117 6.65 6.97 -6.87
C GLU A 117 6.88 6.87 -5.35
N ILE A 118 7.21 5.69 -4.83
CA ILE A 118 7.49 5.43 -3.42
C ILE A 118 9.01 5.32 -3.19
N GLY A 119 9.48 6.03 -2.17
CA GLY A 119 10.82 5.88 -1.59
C GLY A 119 10.79 4.95 -0.39
N TRP A 120 11.93 4.34 -0.07
CA TRP A 120 12.11 3.49 1.10
C TRP A 120 13.18 4.10 2.00
N GLY A 121 12.86 4.29 3.28
CA GLY A 121 13.75 4.94 4.23
C GLY A 121 15.04 4.19 4.50
N ALA A 122 15.14 2.90 4.16
CA ALA A 122 16.42 2.18 4.20
C ALA A 122 17.46 2.76 3.22
N ASP A 123 17.04 3.54 2.21
CA ASP A 123 17.91 4.23 1.25
C ASP A 123 18.42 5.58 1.75
N PHE A 124 17.95 6.05 2.90
CA PHE A 124 18.44 7.31 3.47
C PHE A 124 19.90 7.17 3.88
N ALA A 125 20.64 8.27 3.79
CA ALA A 125 22.03 8.29 4.21
C ALA A 125 22.13 7.95 5.70
N SER A 126 23.19 7.22 6.07
CA SER A 126 23.53 7.13 7.49
C SER A 126 23.74 8.55 8.02
N PRO A 127 23.24 8.87 9.22
CA PRO A 127 22.71 7.92 10.21
C PRO A 127 21.18 7.89 10.34
N TYR A 128 20.48 8.06 9.21
CA TYR A 128 19.03 8.20 9.12
C TYR A 128 18.35 7.05 8.36
N ARG A 129 18.97 5.86 8.26
CA ARG A 129 18.30 4.72 7.63
C ARG A 129 17.07 4.32 8.43
N ASP A 130 15.93 4.27 7.76
CA ASP A 130 14.64 3.96 8.36
C ASP A 130 13.93 2.83 7.59
N PRO A 131 14.25 1.55 7.88
CA PRO A 131 13.78 0.45 7.04
C PRO A 131 12.29 0.14 7.18
N MET A 132 11.61 0.65 8.22
CA MET A 132 10.15 0.58 8.31
C MET A 132 9.44 1.61 7.43
N HIS A 133 10.12 2.70 7.06
CA HIS A 133 9.51 3.89 6.49
C HIS A 133 9.36 3.84 4.97
N TYR A 134 8.18 4.16 4.48
CA TYR A 134 7.89 4.30 3.06
C TYR A 134 7.15 5.60 2.81
N GLU A 135 7.52 6.34 1.77
CA GLU A 135 6.95 7.65 1.51
C GLU A 135 6.75 7.90 0.02
N ILE A 136 5.79 8.76 -0.32
CA ILE A 136 5.76 9.37 -1.65
C ILE A 136 7.04 10.20 -1.82
N ARG A 137 7.81 9.92 -2.88
CA ARG A 137 9.06 10.63 -3.16
C ARG A 137 8.83 12.13 -3.37
N ASN A 138 9.85 12.92 -3.05
CA ASN A 138 9.86 14.34 -3.34
C ASN A 138 9.57 14.61 -4.83
N GLY A 139 8.75 15.63 -5.12
CA GLY A 139 8.36 16.02 -6.48
C GLY A 139 7.34 15.09 -7.18
N VAL A 140 6.87 14.02 -6.53
CA VAL A 140 5.79 13.19 -7.07
C VAL A 140 4.45 13.88 -6.84
N SER A 141 3.77 14.22 -7.94
CA SER A 141 2.45 14.87 -7.93
C SER A 141 1.30 13.87 -7.83
N ALA A 142 0.11 14.35 -7.44
CA ALA A 142 -1.12 13.56 -7.45
C ALA A 142 -1.42 12.95 -8.83
N ALA A 143 -1.14 13.69 -9.91
CA ALA A 143 -1.33 13.21 -11.28
C ALA A 143 -0.41 12.01 -11.61
N LYS A 144 0.86 12.04 -11.18
CA LYS A 144 1.79 10.91 -11.34
C LYS A 144 1.30 9.68 -10.57
N ILE A 145 0.80 9.86 -9.35
CA ILE A 145 0.21 8.77 -8.55
C ILE A 145 -1.01 8.17 -9.25
N LYS A 146 -1.90 9.01 -9.79
CA LYS A 146 -3.06 8.55 -10.55
C LYS A 146 -2.63 7.72 -11.76
N ALA A 147 -1.69 8.22 -12.56
CA ALA A 147 -1.16 7.50 -13.72
C ALA A 147 -0.55 6.15 -13.32
N ARG A 148 0.15 6.08 -12.20
CA ARG A 148 0.67 4.82 -11.66
C ARG A 148 -0.45 3.85 -11.29
N LEU A 149 -1.47 4.29 -10.58
CA LEU A 149 -2.62 3.45 -10.22
C LEU A 149 -3.31 2.88 -11.46
N ASP A 150 -3.37 3.66 -12.54
CA ASP A 150 -3.88 3.20 -13.83
C ASP A 150 -3.03 2.07 -14.41
N VAL A 151 -1.69 2.18 -14.37
CA VAL A 151 -0.76 1.10 -14.77
C VAL A 151 -0.90 -0.15 -13.88
N LEU A 152 -1.08 0.03 -12.58
CA LEU A 152 -1.26 -1.05 -11.60
C LEU A 152 -2.63 -1.75 -11.69
N GLY A 153 -3.55 -1.23 -12.52
CA GLY A 153 -4.89 -1.78 -12.64
C GLY A 153 -5.77 -1.52 -11.41
N VAL A 154 -5.43 -0.54 -10.56
CA VAL A 154 -6.26 -0.15 -9.42
C VAL A 154 -7.42 0.72 -9.91
N GLY A 155 -8.65 0.37 -9.57
CA GLY A 155 -9.83 1.14 -10.00
C GLY A 155 -11.05 0.28 -10.26
N TRP A 156 -11.99 0.81 -11.06
CA TRP A 156 -13.22 0.10 -11.42
C TRP A 156 -13.00 -0.83 -12.61
N TRP A 157 -13.50 -2.05 -12.48
CA TRP A 157 -13.50 -3.08 -13.50
C TRP A 157 -14.90 -3.66 -13.66
N HIS A 158 -15.25 -4.01 -14.90
CA HIS A 158 -16.51 -4.62 -15.25
C HIS A 158 -16.39 -6.14 -15.30
N VAL A 159 -17.33 -6.86 -14.71
CA VAL A 159 -17.40 -8.33 -14.80
C VAL A 159 -18.17 -8.72 -16.06
N HIS A 160 -17.47 -9.21 -17.09
CA HIS A 160 -18.06 -9.50 -18.40
C HIS A 160 -18.31 -10.99 -18.67
N GLN A 161 -17.78 -11.92 -17.85
CA GLN A 161 -17.94 -13.36 -18.09
C GLN A 161 -18.24 -14.14 -16.80
N ALA A 162 -19.15 -15.12 -16.91
CA ALA A 162 -19.40 -16.12 -15.86
C ALA A 162 -18.18 -17.02 -15.62
N THR A 163 -18.10 -17.65 -14.44
CA THR A 163 -16.96 -18.53 -14.13
C THR A 163 -17.15 -19.97 -14.57
N THR A 164 -18.38 -20.52 -14.55
CA THR A 164 -18.82 -21.77 -15.22
C THR A 164 -20.26 -22.12 -14.81
N GLY A 165 -20.99 -22.84 -15.68
CA GLY A 165 -22.20 -23.63 -15.34
C GLY A 165 -23.49 -22.89 -14.98
N ASN A 166 -23.44 -21.58 -14.72
CA ASN A 166 -24.63 -20.79 -14.45
C ASN A 166 -24.44 -19.35 -14.91
N ALA A 167 -25.22 -18.91 -15.91
CA ALA A 167 -25.06 -17.67 -16.68
C ALA A 167 -25.26 -16.36 -15.88
N LYS A 168 -25.31 -16.41 -14.55
CA LYS A 168 -25.67 -15.27 -13.68
C LYS A 168 -24.62 -14.91 -12.62
N ALA A 169 -23.49 -15.62 -12.48
CA ALA A 169 -22.50 -15.28 -11.44
C ALA A 169 -21.03 -15.63 -11.73
N CYS A 170 -20.12 -14.83 -11.16
CA CYS A 170 -18.69 -15.16 -11.04
C CYS A 170 -18.38 -15.80 -9.67
N LEU A 171 -17.61 -16.90 -9.66
CA LEU A 171 -17.06 -17.58 -8.48
C LEU A 171 -15.72 -16.94 -8.10
N TYR A 172 -15.51 -16.70 -6.80
CA TYR A 172 -14.26 -16.13 -6.24
C TYR A 172 -13.44 -17.25 -5.60
N LYS A 173 -12.13 -17.30 -5.90
CA LYS A 173 -11.21 -18.21 -5.21
C LYS A 173 -10.37 -17.38 -4.24
N THR A 174 -10.69 -17.41 -2.95
CA THR A 174 -9.80 -16.85 -1.92
C THR A 174 -8.46 -17.58 -2.00
N ARG A 175 -7.39 -16.92 -2.45
CA ARG A 175 -6.05 -17.49 -2.29
C ARG A 175 -5.70 -17.42 -0.80
N GLU A 176 -5.53 -18.60 -0.21
CA GLU A 176 -4.91 -18.95 1.08
C GLU A 176 -4.79 -17.85 2.15
N THR A 177 -5.78 -17.79 3.04
CA THR A 177 -5.54 -17.53 4.46
C THR A 177 -6.53 -18.37 5.29
N GLY A 178 -6.30 -19.69 5.33
CA GLY A 178 -6.73 -20.57 6.43
C GLY A 178 -8.22 -20.74 6.75
N LYS A 179 -9.18 -20.31 5.92
CA LYS A 179 -10.61 -20.62 6.13
C LYS A 179 -11.27 -21.07 4.82
N ALA A 180 -12.21 -22.01 4.95
CA ALA A 180 -12.92 -22.67 3.85
C ALA A 180 -13.40 -21.69 2.77
N ASN A 181 -13.32 -22.14 1.50
CA ASN A 181 -13.74 -21.41 0.31
C ASN A 181 -15.16 -20.85 0.45
N ILE A 182 -15.30 -19.58 0.85
CA ILE A 182 -16.60 -18.91 0.78
C ILE A 182 -16.80 -18.51 -0.67
N THR A 183 -17.49 -19.37 -1.41
CA THR A 183 -18.01 -19.06 -2.74
C THR A 183 -19.02 -17.93 -2.63
N ARG A 184 -18.59 -16.70 -2.89
CA ARG A 184 -19.51 -15.57 -3.05
C ARG A 184 -20.01 -15.52 -4.48
N ARG A 185 -21.28 -15.16 -4.70
CA ARG A 185 -21.84 -14.92 -6.03
C ARG A 185 -21.82 -13.42 -6.31
N ARG A 186 -21.37 -13.02 -7.50
CA ARG A 186 -21.58 -11.65 -8.01
C ARG A 186 -22.11 -11.73 -9.42
N GLY A 187 -23.16 -10.95 -9.68
CA GLY A 187 -23.77 -10.87 -11.00
C GLY A 187 -22.79 -10.40 -12.07
N ILE A 188 -22.90 -10.99 -13.25
CA ILE A 188 -22.35 -10.43 -14.50
C ILE A 188 -22.95 -9.03 -14.71
N GLY A 189 -22.21 -8.13 -15.35
CA GLY A 189 -22.68 -6.76 -15.57
C GLY A 189 -22.41 -5.80 -14.40
N ARG A 190 -21.81 -6.29 -13.31
CA ARG A 190 -21.48 -5.47 -12.13
C ARG A 190 -20.07 -4.89 -12.22
N ASN A 191 -19.91 -3.69 -11.66
CA ASN A 191 -18.61 -3.07 -11.47
C ASN A 191 -18.00 -3.49 -10.12
N LEU A 192 -16.72 -3.84 -10.14
CA LEU A 192 -15.91 -4.15 -8.97
C LEU A 192 -14.78 -3.15 -8.84
N TYR A 193 -14.53 -2.71 -7.62
CA TYR A 193 -13.35 -1.90 -7.33
C TYR A 193 -12.18 -2.82 -6.99
N ILE A 194 -11.17 -2.85 -7.85
CA ILE A 194 -9.93 -3.59 -7.71
C ILE A 194 -8.90 -2.73 -6.98
N VAL A 195 -8.26 -3.32 -5.98
CA VAL A 195 -7.24 -2.68 -5.14
C VAL A 195 -5.83 -3.23 -5.37
N TYR A 196 -5.71 -4.38 -6.02
CA TYR A 196 -4.45 -5.01 -6.34
C TYR A 196 -4.63 -6.00 -7.50
N VAL A 197 -3.63 -6.08 -8.37
CA VAL A 197 -3.53 -7.07 -9.45
C VAL A 197 -2.17 -7.74 -9.28
N THR A 198 -2.13 -9.07 -9.38
CA THR A 198 -0.88 -9.84 -9.25
C THR A 198 0.12 -9.46 -10.35
N PRO A 199 1.44 -9.62 -10.12
CA PRO A 199 2.45 -9.29 -11.12
C PRO A 199 2.26 -10.02 -12.46
N ASP A 200 1.87 -11.29 -12.40
CA ASP A 200 1.54 -12.15 -13.55
C ASP A 200 0.20 -11.79 -14.22
N ARG A 201 -0.53 -10.83 -13.65
CA ARG A 201 -1.86 -10.37 -14.08
C ARG A 201 -2.88 -11.50 -14.19
N VAL A 202 -2.75 -12.58 -13.42
CA VAL A 202 -3.75 -13.67 -13.42
C VAL A 202 -4.91 -13.36 -12.48
N TRP A 203 -4.63 -12.67 -11.37
CA TRP A 203 -5.60 -12.43 -10.31
C TRP A 203 -5.71 -10.95 -9.95
N ALA A 204 -6.92 -10.53 -9.62
CA ALA A 204 -7.23 -9.22 -9.08
C ALA A 204 -7.95 -9.38 -7.74
N MET A 205 -7.61 -8.51 -6.79
CA MET A 205 -8.24 -8.45 -5.49
C MET A 205 -9.19 -7.26 -5.42
N THR A 206 -10.41 -7.52 -4.96
CA THR A 206 -11.44 -6.50 -4.77
C THR A 206 -11.21 -5.70 -3.49
N LYS A 207 -11.88 -4.55 -3.35
CA LYS A 207 -11.92 -3.75 -2.12
C LYS A 207 -12.29 -4.55 -0.86
N LYS A 208 -13.07 -5.64 -1.02
CA LYS A 208 -13.55 -6.52 0.05
C LYS A 208 -12.59 -7.68 0.38
N GLY A 209 -11.48 -7.81 -0.34
CA GLY A 209 -10.52 -8.92 -0.18
C GLY A 209 -10.87 -10.17 -1.00
N ASP A 210 -11.95 -10.14 -1.78
CA ASP A 210 -12.30 -11.25 -2.67
C ASP A 210 -11.34 -11.27 -3.88
N TRP A 211 -10.89 -12.45 -4.31
CA TRP A 211 -9.98 -12.66 -5.44
C TRP A 211 -10.72 -13.19 -6.68
N ILE A 212 -10.41 -12.62 -7.85
CA ILE A 212 -11.05 -12.91 -9.13
C ILE A 212 -10.02 -13.02 -10.25
N LYS A 213 -10.22 -13.93 -11.20
CA LYS A 213 -9.37 -14.02 -12.39
C LYS A 213 -9.52 -12.77 -13.24
N THR A 214 -8.42 -12.16 -13.64
CA THR A 214 -8.40 -10.97 -14.49
C THR A 214 -9.02 -11.21 -15.86
N SER A 215 -8.93 -12.43 -16.41
CA SER A 215 -9.57 -12.82 -17.67
C SER A 215 -11.10 -12.73 -17.65
N LYS A 216 -11.71 -12.51 -16.48
CA LYS A 216 -13.16 -12.31 -16.31
C LYS A 216 -13.55 -10.84 -16.15
N LEU A 217 -12.56 -9.95 -16.22
CA LEU A 217 -12.72 -8.53 -15.97
C LEU A 217 -12.29 -7.72 -17.20
N THR A 218 -13.02 -6.65 -17.47
CA THR A 218 -12.59 -5.59 -18.40
C THR A 218 -12.36 -4.33 -17.59
N LYS A 219 -11.22 -3.66 -17.76
CA LYS A 219 -10.98 -2.40 -17.05
C LYS A 219 -11.98 -1.35 -17.57
N GLY A 220 -12.79 -0.80 -16.66
CA GLY A 220 -13.77 0.22 -17.04
C GLY A 220 -13.08 1.56 -17.22
N LYS A 221 -13.51 2.34 -18.23
CA LYS A 221 -13.29 3.80 -18.20
C LYS A 221 -14.35 4.38 -17.27
N LYS A 222 -13.90 5.25 -16.37
CA LYS A 222 -14.81 6.02 -15.51
C LYS A 222 -15.58 7.02 -16.36
#